data_AF-A0A9Q8WB65-F1
#
_entry.id   AF-A0A9Q8WB65-F1
#
_cell.length_a   1.000
_cell.length_b   1.000
_cell.length_c   1.000
_cell.angle_alpha   90.00
_cell.angle_beta   90.00
_cell.angle_gamma   90.00
#
_symmetry.space_group_name_H-M   'P 1'
#
loop_
_entity.id
_entity.type
_entity.pdbx_description
1 polymer ?
#
loop_
_entity_poly.entity_id
_entity_poly.type
_entity_poly.pdbx_seq_one_letter_code
_entity_poly.pdbx_strand_id
1 'polypeptide(L)'
;MSSRCVTCNRSFSSEEALQQHMRDSPVHSPSYGCNICDRSFGSDEALQQHLRDSPIHSPSYDCDICDRSFGNDEALQQHLRDSPVHKPSYDCSTCDRSFGNDEALEQHLRDSPVHKPSYDCDTCKRSFGDDEALQQHRRDSPVHRLSYDCESCNRSFGDEEALQQHLRDSPAHRPFYDCDTCNRSFSTEEALQQHLRDSSIHQQSTETPLDAVRRTHVNIVDLIESRRGNKEGVQTFRNVNTLRAYTKETNKIFPNKFHGENCNGVLRHLLRNIHRASL
;
A
#
# COMPACT_ATOMS: atom_id res chain seq x y z
N MET A 1 -26.27 -63.89 -99.18
CA MET A 1 -25.28 -64.64 -98.38
C MET A 1 -25.86 -64.76 -96.98
N SER A 2 -25.81 -65.95 -96.35
CA SER A 2 -26.32 -66.14 -94.98
C SER A 2 -25.17 -65.99 -93.99
N SER A 3 -25.32 -65.10 -93.01
CA SER A 3 -24.31 -64.79 -91.99
C SER A 3 -24.57 -65.66 -90.75
N ARG A 4 -23.54 -66.29 -90.19
CA ARG A 4 -23.67 -67.29 -89.11
C ARG A 4 -22.94 -66.83 -87.84
N CYS A 5 -23.59 -66.94 -86.70
CA CYS A 5 -22.97 -66.68 -85.40
C CYS A 5 -22.01 -67.81 -85.03
N VAL A 6 -20.76 -67.49 -84.69
CA VAL A 6 -19.72 -68.49 -84.40
C VAL A 6 -19.92 -69.13 -83.02
N THR A 7 -20.45 -68.41 -82.04
CA THR A 7 -20.59 -68.90 -80.66
C THR A 7 -21.81 -69.79 -80.46
N CYS A 8 -22.96 -69.45 -81.06
CA CYS A 8 -24.20 -70.22 -80.91
C CYS A 8 -24.61 -70.98 -82.18
N ASN A 9 -23.83 -70.86 -83.26
CA ASN A 9 -23.99 -71.55 -84.54
C ASN A 9 -25.32 -71.29 -85.28
N ARG A 10 -26.08 -70.26 -84.89
CA ARG A 10 -27.31 -69.84 -85.57
C ARG A 10 -27.02 -69.10 -86.87
N SER A 11 -27.80 -69.40 -87.91
CA SER A 11 -27.72 -68.77 -89.22
C SER A 11 -28.78 -67.67 -89.37
N PHE A 12 -28.40 -66.56 -89.96
CA PHE A 12 -29.24 -65.38 -90.18
C PHE A 12 -29.32 -65.03 -91.66
N SER A 13 -30.43 -64.40 -92.04
CA SER A 13 -30.74 -64.03 -93.42
C SER A 13 -29.97 -62.80 -93.93
N SER A 14 -29.44 -61.97 -93.02
CA SER A 14 -28.57 -60.83 -93.34
C SER A 14 -27.54 -60.58 -92.24
N GLU A 15 -26.55 -59.74 -92.54
CA GLU A 15 -25.51 -59.35 -91.57
C GLU A 15 -26.06 -58.42 -90.49
N GLU A 16 -27.02 -57.55 -90.82
CA GLU A 16 -27.74 -56.71 -89.85
C GLU A 16 -28.51 -57.55 -88.84
N ALA A 17 -29.15 -58.64 -89.29
CA ALA A 17 -29.84 -59.58 -88.41
C ALA A 17 -28.88 -60.33 -87.49
N LEU A 18 -27.66 -60.66 -87.95
CA LEU A 18 -26.61 -61.23 -87.12
C LEU A 18 -26.10 -60.20 -86.09
N GLN A 19 -25.88 -58.94 -86.49
CA GLN A 19 -25.45 -57.87 -85.58
C GLN A 19 -26.48 -57.54 -84.50
N GLN A 20 -27.77 -57.60 -84.84
CA GLN A 20 -28.86 -57.46 -83.86
C GLN A 20 -28.87 -58.65 -82.89
N HIS A 21 -28.69 -59.88 -83.39
CA HIS A 21 -28.58 -61.07 -82.56
C HIS A 21 -27.39 -61.02 -81.59
N MET A 22 -26.23 -60.51 -82.02
CA MET A 22 -25.05 -60.36 -81.15
C MET A 22 -25.27 -59.33 -80.03
N ARG A 23 -26.16 -58.34 -80.23
CA ARG A 23 -26.50 -57.35 -79.20
C ARG A 23 -27.57 -57.84 -78.23
N ASP A 24 -28.60 -58.51 -78.72
CA ASP A 24 -29.79 -58.83 -77.92
C ASP A 24 -29.77 -60.23 -77.30
N SER A 25 -28.86 -61.10 -77.73
CA SER A 25 -28.80 -62.46 -77.22
C SER A 25 -28.10 -62.51 -75.85
N PRO A 26 -28.68 -63.20 -74.84
CA PRO A 26 -28.06 -63.38 -73.53
C PRO A 26 -26.70 -64.11 -73.57
N VAL A 27 -26.45 -64.85 -74.67
CA VAL A 27 -25.20 -65.59 -74.90
C VAL A 27 -24.05 -64.65 -75.29
N HIS A 28 -24.38 -63.43 -75.72
CA HIS A 28 -23.44 -62.45 -76.29
C HIS A 28 -23.47 -61.09 -75.59
N SER A 29 -24.51 -60.78 -74.83
CA SER A 29 -24.56 -59.58 -73.99
C SER A 29 -23.44 -59.61 -72.95
N PRO A 30 -22.67 -58.52 -72.77
CA PRO A 30 -21.70 -58.43 -71.69
C PRO A 30 -22.42 -58.61 -70.34
N SER A 31 -22.04 -59.63 -69.58
CA SER A 31 -22.51 -59.81 -68.20
C SER A 31 -21.62 -59.02 -67.25
N TYR A 32 -22.21 -58.09 -66.50
CA TYR A 32 -21.52 -57.29 -65.50
C TYR A 32 -21.58 -58.04 -64.17
N GLY A 33 -20.49 -58.72 -63.82
CA GLY A 33 -20.39 -59.51 -62.59
C GLY A 33 -20.06 -58.63 -61.39
N CYS A 34 -20.69 -58.89 -60.25
CA CYS A 34 -20.26 -58.33 -58.97
C CYS A 34 -18.95 -59.02 -58.55
N ASN A 35 -17.96 -58.24 -58.12
CA ASN A 35 -16.67 -58.76 -57.65
C ASN A 35 -16.71 -59.18 -56.16
N ILE A 36 -17.83 -58.95 -55.47
CA ILE A 36 -18.02 -59.27 -54.04
C ILE A 36 -19.03 -60.40 -53.85
N CYS A 37 -19.95 -60.65 -54.79
CA CYS A 37 -20.88 -61.79 -54.76
C CYS A 37 -21.10 -62.41 -56.15
N ASP A 38 -21.67 -63.61 -56.21
CA ASP A 38 -21.84 -64.38 -57.46
C ASP A 38 -22.96 -63.86 -58.39
N ARG A 39 -23.44 -62.63 -58.20
CA ARG A 39 -24.50 -62.05 -59.04
C ARG A 39 -23.95 -61.41 -60.30
N SER A 40 -24.69 -61.56 -61.39
CA SER A 40 -24.38 -60.97 -62.70
C SER A 40 -25.56 -60.18 -63.23
N PHE A 41 -25.29 -59.04 -63.87
CA PHE A 41 -26.28 -58.08 -64.34
C PHE A 41 -26.15 -57.86 -65.85
N GLY A 42 -27.26 -57.48 -66.49
CA GLY A 42 -27.32 -57.24 -67.94
C GLY A 42 -26.79 -55.87 -68.38
N SER A 43 -26.49 -54.96 -67.45
CA SER A 43 -25.90 -53.66 -67.72
C SER A 43 -25.01 -53.19 -66.57
N ASP A 44 -24.12 -52.24 -66.84
CA ASP A 44 -23.27 -51.59 -65.82
C ASP A 44 -24.15 -50.84 -64.82
N GLU A 45 -25.18 -50.12 -65.27
CA GLU A 45 -26.08 -49.37 -64.39
C GLU A 45 -26.80 -50.27 -63.38
N ALA A 46 -27.22 -51.47 -63.80
CA ALA A 46 -27.84 -52.45 -62.92
C ALA A 46 -26.83 -53.03 -61.91
N LEU A 47 -25.57 -53.21 -62.30
CA LEU A 47 -24.49 -53.58 -61.38
C LEU A 47 -24.20 -52.44 -60.38
N GLN A 48 -24.09 -51.19 -60.83
CA GLN A 48 -23.85 -50.03 -59.96
C GLN A 48 -24.99 -49.81 -58.97
N GLN A 49 -26.24 -50.00 -59.41
CA GLN A 49 -27.40 -49.95 -58.52
C GLN A 49 -27.35 -51.09 -57.49
N HIS A 50 -27.00 -52.31 -57.90
CA HIS A 50 -26.81 -53.42 -56.98
C HIS A 50 -25.71 -53.15 -55.93
N LEU A 51 -24.57 -52.60 -56.33
CA LEU A 51 -23.47 -52.27 -55.42
C LEU A 51 -23.87 -51.18 -54.41
N ARG A 52 -24.74 -50.24 -54.82
CA ARG A 52 -25.25 -49.18 -53.96
C ARG A 52 -26.32 -49.66 -52.97
N ASP A 53 -27.26 -50.46 -53.43
CA ASP A 53 -28.48 -50.80 -52.67
C ASP A 53 -28.34 -52.11 -51.88
N SER A 54 -27.34 -52.94 -52.18
CA SER A 54 -27.13 -54.19 -51.47
C SER A 54 -26.46 -53.95 -50.11
N PRO A 55 -27.04 -54.43 -48.99
CA PRO A 55 -26.45 -54.26 -47.65
C PRO A 55 -25.10 -54.96 -47.47
N ILE A 56 -24.69 -55.81 -48.42
CA ILE A 56 -23.39 -56.49 -48.43
C ILE A 56 -22.30 -55.60 -49.05
N HIS A 57 -22.68 -54.61 -49.86
CA HIS A 57 -21.75 -53.81 -50.69
C HIS A 57 -21.92 -52.30 -50.52
N SER A 58 -23.07 -51.85 -50.00
CA SER A 58 -23.33 -50.44 -49.73
C SER A 58 -22.30 -49.92 -48.72
N PRO A 59 -21.63 -48.78 -49.00
CA PRO A 59 -20.80 -48.13 -48.01
C PRO A 59 -21.64 -47.83 -46.75
N SER A 60 -21.18 -48.26 -45.58
CA SER A 60 -21.75 -47.80 -44.31
C SER A 60 -21.21 -46.39 -44.03
N TYR A 61 -22.11 -45.50 -43.64
CA TYR A 61 -21.77 -44.16 -43.17
C TYR A 61 -21.93 -44.18 -41.66
N ASP A 62 -20.84 -44.52 -40.97
CA ASP A 62 -20.82 -44.71 -39.53
C ASP A 62 -20.59 -43.39 -38.80
N CYS A 63 -21.25 -43.21 -37.66
CA CYS A 63 -21.02 -42.06 -36.80
C CYS A 63 -19.83 -42.33 -35.87
N ASP A 64 -18.80 -41.49 -35.90
CA ASP A 64 -17.61 -41.65 -35.05
C ASP A 64 -17.88 -41.49 -33.53
N ILE A 65 -19.04 -40.94 -33.17
CA ILE A 65 -19.40 -40.59 -31.79
C ILE A 65 -20.40 -41.60 -31.19
N CYS A 66 -21.13 -42.37 -32.01
CA CYS A 66 -22.10 -43.36 -31.54
C CYS A 66 -22.23 -44.55 -32.49
N ASP A 67 -22.73 -45.68 -32.00
CA ASP A 67 -22.80 -46.95 -32.76
C ASP A 67 -23.90 -46.98 -33.86
N ARG A 68 -24.23 -45.85 -34.47
CA ARG A 68 -25.24 -45.75 -35.55
C ARG A 68 -24.57 -45.70 -36.92
N SER A 69 -25.11 -46.51 -37.83
CA SER A 69 -24.72 -46.56 -39.24
C SER A 69 -25.87 -46.09 -40.13
N PHE A 70 -25.53 -45.36 -41.20
CA PHE A 70 -26.47 -44.80 -42.16
C PHE A 70 -26.18 -45.33 -43.58
N GLY A 71 -27.22 -45.36 -44.42
CA GLY A 71 -27.12 -45.89 -45.79
C GLY A 71 -26.59 -44.89 -46.83
N ASN A 72 -26.42 -43.61 -46.46
CA ASN A 72 -25.81 -42.56 -47.28
C ASN A 72 -25.25 -41.43 -46.42
N ASP A 73 -24.42 -40.58 -47.02
CA ASP A 73 -23.82 -39.42 -46.35
C ASP A 73 -24.88 -38.42 -45.91
N GLU A 74 -25.90 -38.13 -46.74
CA GLU A 74 -26.94 -37.16 -46.39
C GLU A 74 -27.67 -37.52 -45.08
N ALA A 75 -27.97 -38.80 -44.86
CA ALA A 75 -28.58 -39.29 -43.63
C ALA A 75 -27.64 -39.19 -42.42
N LEU A 76 -26.33 -39.43 -42.61
CA LEU A 76 -25.33 -39.21 -41.56
C LEU A 76 -25.20 -37.71 -41.22
N GLN A 77 -25.13 -36.82 -42.22
CA GLN A 77 -25.05 -35.37 -42.00
C GLN A 77 -26.29 -34.82 -41.28
N GLN A 78 -27.48 -35.31 -41.63
CA GLN A 78 -28.71 -34.96 -40.91
C GLN A 78 -28.66 -35.42 -39.45
N HIS A 79 -28.16 -36.64 -39.21
CA HIS A 79 -27.98 -37.17 -37.86
C HIS A 79 -27.00 -36.32 -37.02
N LEU A 80 -25.85 -35.93 -37.59
CA LEU A 80 -24.85 -35.08 -36.92
C LEU A 80 -25.43 -33.71 -36.55
N ARG A 81 -26.32 -33.15 -37.38
CA ARG A 81 -26.96 -31.86 -37.14
C ARG A 81 -28.02 -31.89 -36.04
N ASP A 82 -28.86 -32.92 -36.05
CA ASP A 82 -30.07 -32.95 -35.21
C ASP A 82 -29.85 -33.64 -33.86
N SER A 83 -28.87 -34.55 -33.79
CA SER A 83 -28.61 -35.31 -32.57
C SER A 83 -28.07 -34.40 -31.46
N PRO A 84 -28.68 -34.42 -30.26
CA PRO A 84 -28.16 -33.68 -29.11
C PRO A 84 -26.75 -34.11 -28.70
N VAL A 85 -26.39 -35.37 -28.98
CA VAL A 85 -25.08 -35.96 -28.68
C VAL A 85 -23.96 -35.31 -29.49
N HIS A 86 -24.30 -34.75 -30.66
CA HIS A 86 -23.34 -34.16 -31.59
C HIS A 86 -23.36 -32.62 -31.57
N LYS A 87 -24.29 -32.02 -30.82
CA LYS A 87 -24.28 -30.57 -30.63
C LYS A 87 -23.15 -30.21 -29.66
N PRO A 88 -22.32 -29.21 -30.00
CA PRO A 88 -21.33 -28.70 -29.05
C PRO A 88 -22.05 -28.22 -27.79
N SER A 89 -21.63 -28.74 -26.64
CA SER A 89 -22.01 -28.17 -25.35
C SER A 89 -21.16 -26.93 -25.08
N TYR A 90 -21.82 -25.86 -24.67
CA TYR A 90 -21.15 -24.63 -24.25
C TYR A 90 -21.17 -24.61 -22.73
N ASP A 91 -20.14 -25.20 -22.13
CA ASP A 91 -20.06 -25.41 -20.69
C ASP A 91 -19.44 -24.20 -19.98
N CYS A 92 -20.04 -23.82 -18.87
CA CYS A 92 -19.50 -22.78 -18.01
C CYS A 92 -18.29 -23.32 -17.21
N SER A 93 -17.15 -22.64 -17.26
CA SER A 93 -15.93 -23.10 -16.57
C SER A 93 -16.00 -23.02 -15.04
N THR A 94 -16.95 -22.25 -14.51
CA THR A 94 -17.07 -21.95 -13.07
C THR A 94 -18.31 -22.55 -12.42
N CYS A 95 -19.21 -23.19 -13.17
CA CYS A 95 -20.38 -23.90 -12.62
C CYS A 95 -20.87 -25.01 -13.56
N ASP A 96 -21.67 -25.94 -13.05
CA ASP A 96 -22.14 -27.14 -13.79
C ASP A 96 -23.26 -26.86 -14.81
N ARG A 97 -23.30 -25.65 -15.39
CA ARG A 97 -24.33 -25.27 -16.38
C ARG A 97 -23.78 -25.37 -17.80
N SER A 98 -24.57 -26.03 -18.66
CA SER A 98 -24.31 -26.17 -20.08
C SER A 98 -25.35 -25.43 -20.90
N PHE A 99 -24.92 -24.82 -22.00
CA PHE A 99 -25.75 -24.04 -22.91
C PHE A 99 -25.74 -24.65 -24.32
N GLY A 100 -26.82 -24.41 -25.07
CA GLY A 100 -27.00 -24.96 -26.41
C GLY A 100 -26.35 -24.14 -27.53
N ASN A 101 -25.81 -22.97 -27.21
CA ASN A 101 -25.05 -22.11 -28.13
C ASN A 101 -24.16 -21.13 -27.32
N ASP A 102 -23.24 -20.49 -28.04
CA ASP A 102 -22.28 -19.53 -27.50
C ASP A 102 -22.96 -18.26 -26.92
N GLU A 103 -23.94 -17.70 -27.65
CA GLU A 103 -24.69 -16.50 -27.23
C GLU A 103 -25.35 -16.68 -25.84
N ALA A 104 -25.93 -17.85 -25.57
CA ALA A 104 -26.54 -18.18 -24.29
C ALA A 104 -25.50 -18.34 -23.17
N LEU A 105 -24.31 -18.86 -23.48
CA LEU A 105 -23.19 -18.91 -22.53
C LEU A 105 -22.68 -17.50 -22.24
N GLU A 106 -22.46 -16.66 -23.25
CA GLU A 106 -22.01 -15.28 -23.06
C GLU A 106 -22.99 -14.46 -22.20
N GLN A 107 -24.29 -14.61 -22.45
CA GLN A 107 -25.31 -13.97 -21.62
C GLN A 107 -25.25 -14.45 -20.17
N HIS A 108 -25.07 -15.76 -19.96
CA HIS A 108 -24.88 -16.32 -18.62
C HIS A 108 -23.64 -15.75 -17.92
N LEU A 109 -22.51 -15.63 -18.62
CA LEU A 109 -21.28 -15.04 -18.08
C LEU A 109 -21.45 -13.57 -17.70
N ARG A 110 -22.27 -12.82 -18.44
CA ARG A 110 -22.53 -11.40 -18.18
C ARG A 110 -23.47 -11.17 -16.98
N ASP A 111 -24.53 -11.95 -16.90
CA ASP A 111 -25.63 -11.67 -15.97
C ASP A 111 -25.48 -12.40 -14.62
N SER A 112 -24.75 -13.51 -14.60
CA SER A 112 -24.55 -14.30 -13.39
C SER A 112 -23.70 -13.55 -12.35
N PRO A 113 -24.17 -13.41 -11.09
CA PRO A 113 -23.39 -12.84 -10.00
C PRO A 113 -22.07 -13.58 -9.74
N VAL A 114 -22.01 -14.87 -10.07
CA VAL A 114 -20.82 -15.72 -9.89
C VAL A 114 -19.65 -15.26 -10.76
N HIS A 115 -19.94 -14.64 -11.91
CA HIS A 115 -18.94 -14.20 -12.89
C HIS A 115 -18.73 -12.69 -12.89
N LYS A 116 -19.53 -11.93 -12.14
CA LYS A 116 -19.30 -10.51 -11.96
C LYS A 116 -18.05 -10.31 -11.09
N PRO A 117 -17.12 -9.43 -11.49
CA PRO A 117 -16.00 -9.06 -10.63
C PRO A 117 -16.56 -8.49 -9.32
N SER A 118 -16.08 -9.00 -8.18
CA SER A 118 -16.34 -8.38 -6.89
C SER A 118 -15.43 -7.15 -6.76
N TYR A 119 -16.03 -6.03 -6.39
CA TYR A 119 -15.27 -4.81 -6.10
C TYR A 119 -15.14 -4.70 -4.60
N ASP A 120 -14.05 -5.25 -4.07
CA ASP A 120 -13.84 -5.35 -2.63
C ASP A 120 -13.06 -4.15 -2.08
N CYS A 121 -13.55 -3.60 -0.98
CA CYS A 121 -12.87 -2.54 -0.27
C CYS A 121 -11.75 -3.11 0.60
N ASP A 122 -10.50 -2.72 0.35
CA ASP A 122 -9.35 -3.27 1.08
C ASP A 122 -9.36 -2.97 2.58
N THR A 123 -9.88 -1.81 2.97
CA THR A 123 -9.89 -1.33 4.36
C THR A 123 -10.95 -2.03 5.22
N CYS A 124 -12.17 -2.22 4.71
CA CYS A 124 -13.30 -2.76 5.49
C CYS A 124 -13.86 -4.08 4.97
N LYS A 125 -13.30 -4.63 3.89
CA LYS A 125 -13.66 -5.91 3.25
C LYS A 125 -15.13 -6.02 2.82
N ARG A 126 -15.81 -4.88 2.60
CA ARG A 126 -17.14 -4.84 1.98
C ARG A 126 -17.02 -4.99 0.46
N SER A 127 -17.90 -5.81 -0.11
CA SER A 127 -18.00 -6.05 -1.55
C SER A 127 -19.09 -5.19 -2.20
N PHE A 128 -18.81 -4.72 -3.42
CA PHE A 128 -19.72 -3.90 -4.23
C PHE A 128 -19.92 -4.55 -5.61
N GLY A 129 -21.07 -4.24 -6.24
CA GLY A 129 -21.47 -4.83 -7.52
C GLY A 129 -20.81 -4.19 -8.75
N ASP A 130 -20.19 -3.02 -8.59
CA ASP A 130 -19.46 -2.28 -9.62
C ASP A 130 -18.41 -1.35 -8.98
N ASP A 131 -17.48 -0.84 -9.80
CA ASP A 131 -16.43 0.08 -9.35
C ASP A 131 -17.00 1.42 -8.88
N GLU A 132 -18.05 1.95 -9.53
CA GLU A 132 -18.67 3.23 -9.19
C GLU A 132 -19.19 3.24 -7.75
N ALA A 133 -19.87 2.15 -7.33
CA ALA A 133 -20.34 1.95 -5.97
C ALA A 133 -19.18 1.81 -4.97
N LEU A 134 -18.08 1.14 -5.34
CA LEU A 134 -16.89 1.07 -4.51
C LEU A 134 -16.25 2.46 -4.35
N GLN A 135 -16.12 3.25 -5.41
CA GLN A 135 -15.56 4.61 -5.34
C GLN A 135 -16.44 5.54 -4.52
N GLN A 136 -17.78 5.42 -4.61
CA GLN A 136 -18.69 6.18 -3.76
C GLN A 136 -18.53 5.79 -2.29
N HIS A 137 -18.43 4.48 -1.99
CA HIS A 137 -18.13 4.00 -0.65
C HIS A 137 -16.81 4.57 -0.11
N ARG A 138 -15.76 4.62 -0.93
CA ARG A 138 -14.47 5.21 -0.53
C ARG A 138 -14.55 6.70 -0.23
N ARG A 139 -15.41 7.45 -0.94
CA ARG A 139 -15.60 8.88 -0.70
C ARG A 139 -16.41 9.16 0.56
N ASP A 140 -17.50 8.43 0.78
CA ASP A 140 -18.47 8.78 1.83
C ASP A 140 -18.19 8.08 3.16
N SER A 141 -17.52 6.92 3.14
CA SER A 141 -17.36 6.12 4.35
C SER A 141 -16.35 6.77 5.30
N PRO A 142 -16.70 6.90 6.60
CA PRO A 142 -15.78 7.45 7.59
C PRO A 142 -14.50 6.62 7.76
N VAL A 143 -14.52 5.33 7.37
CA VAL A 143 -13.33 4.46 7.43
C VAL A 143 -12.22 4.89 6.44
N HIS A 144 -12.57 5.69 5.42
CA HIS A 144 -11.65 6.18 4.40
C HIS A 144 -11.39 7.68 4.48
N ARG A 145 -12.00 8.39 5.45
CA ARG A 145 -11.65 9.78 5.70
C ARG A 145 -10.20 9.83 6.18
N LEU A 146 -9.42 10.72 5.59
CA LEU A 146 -8.11 11.08 6.09
C LEU A 146 -8.25 11.54 7.55
N SER A 147 -7.71 10.75 8.47
CA SER A 147 -7.52 11.19 9.84
C SER A 147 -6.29 12.08 9.91
N TYR A 148 -6.41 13.18 10.64
CA TYR A 148 -5.29 14.05 10.99
C TYR A 148 -4.81 13.63 12.36
N ASP A 149 -3.70 12.90 12.43
CA ASP A 149 -3.21 12.29 13.66
C ASP A 149 -2.18 13.19 14.36
N CYS A 150 -2.35 13.39 15.66
CA CYS A 150 -1.36 14.07 16.49
C CYS A 150 -0.24 13.09 16.87
N GLU A 151 0.96 13.23 16.31
CA GLU A 151 2.09 12.31 16.53
C GLU A 151 2.53 12.20 17.99
N SER A 152 2.27 13.23 18.80
CA SER A 152 2.71 13.29 20.19
C SER A 152 1.71 12.73 21.19
N CYS A 153 0.45 12.51 20.80
CA CYS A 153 -0.56 11.87 21.67
C CYS A 153 -1.45 10.82 20.99
N ASN A 154 -1.19 10.49 19.71
CA ASN A 154 -1.92 9.54 18.88
C ASN A 154 -3.45 9.74 18.85
N ARG A 155 -3.91 11.00 18.95
CA ARG A 155 -5.32 11.36 18.75
C ARG A 155 -5.58 11.70 17.29
N SER A 156 -6.67 11.16 16.75
CA SER A 156 -7.12 11.37 15.37
C SER A 156 -8.22 12.43 15.29
N PHE A 157 -8.11 13.33 14.31
CA PHE A 157 -9.06 14.40 14.04
C PHE A 157 -9.66 14.26 12.63
N GLY A 158 -10.89 14.75 12.43
CA GLY A 158 -11.62 14.61 11.17
C GLY A 158 -11.20 15.61 10.08
N ASP A 159 -10.46 16.65 10.45
CA ASP A 159 -9.94 17.69 9.57
C ASP A 159 -8.69 18.35 10.18
N GLU A 160 -7.95 19.09 9.35
CA GLU A 160 -6.72 19.76 9.73
C GLU A 160 -6.97 20.87 10.78
N GLU A 161 -8.09 21.58 10.67
CA GLU A 161 -8.40 22.71 11.56
C GLU A 161 -8.64 22.23 13.01
N ALA A 162 -9.31 21.09 13.18
CA ALA A 162 -9.47 20.42 14.46
C ALA A 162 -8.13 19.94 15.05
N LEU A 163 -7.21 19.41 14.22
CA LEU A 163 -5.86 19.07 14.68
C LEU A 163 -5.08 20.32 15.10
N GLN A 164 -5.12 21.40 14.33
CA GLN A 164 -4.43 22.65 14.67
C GLN A 164 -4.99 23.29 15.95
N GLN A 165 -6.30 23.24 16.15
CA GLN A 165 -6.92 23.69 17.41
C GLN A 165 -6.45 22.84 18.59
N HIS A 166 -6.38 21.51 18.41
CA HIS A 166 -5.84 20.61 19.42
C HIS A 166 -4.37 20.93 19.77
N LEU A 167 -3.51 21.14 18.77
CA LEU A 167 -2.10 21.51 18.99
C LEU A 167 -1.94 22.84 19.73
N ARG A 168 -2.86 23.80 19.50
CA ARG A 168 -2.83 25.11 20.16
C ARG A 168 -3.28 25.05 21.62
N ASP A 169 -4.35 24.32 21.89
CA ASP A 169 -5.01 24.34 23.21
C ASP A 169 -4.50 23.27 24.16
N SER A 170 -3.90 22.19 23.62
CA SER A 170 -3.40 21.09 24.42
C SER A 170 -2.18 21.53 25.26
N PRO A 171 -2.23 21.38 26.59
CA PRO A 171 -1.09 21.65 27.46
C PRO A 171 0.15 20.82 27.10
N ALA A 172 -0.03 19.68 26.42
CA ALA A 172 1.05 18.82 25.97
C ALA A 172 1.83 19.37 24.76
N HIS A 173 1.28 20.34 24.04
CA HIS A 173 1.88 20.93 22.83
C HIS A 173 2.18 22.42 22.99
N ARG A 174 1.79 23.02 24.12
CA ARG A 174 2.10 24.41 24.46
C ARG A 174 3.61 24.55 24.72
N PRO A 175 4.31 25.53 24.11
CA PRO A 175 5.71 25.76 24.38
C PRO A 175 5.92 26.14 25.85
N PHE A 176 6.89 25.50 26.49
CA PHE A 176 7.39 25.88 27.80
C PHE A 176 8.52 26.90 27.63
N TYR A 177 8.61 27.84 28.56
CA TYR A 177 9.63 28.87 28.60
C TYR A 177 10.61 28.53 29.73
N ASP A 178 11.83 28.15 29.37
CA ASP A 178 12.85 27.77 30.34
C ASP A 178 13.70 28.97 30.77
N CYS A 179 14.08 28.97 32.05
CA CYS A 179 15.05 29.91 32.58
C CYS A 179 16.47 29.33 32.49
N ASP A 180 17.32 29.93 31.65
CA ASP A 180 18.70 29.46 31.39
C ASP A 180 19.60 29.40 32.63
N THR A 181 19.34 30.20 33.67
CA THR A 181 20.20 30.24 34.87
C THR A 181 19.80 29.21 35.92
N CYS A 182 18.53 28.80 35.99
CA CYS A 182 18.04 27.92 37.05
C CYS A 182 17.20 26.73 36.57
N ASN A 183 17.12 26.51 35.24
CA ASN A 183 16.41 25.41 34.58
C ASN A 183 14.97 25.23 35.07
N ARG A 184 14.28 26.33 35.40
CA ARG A 184 12.85 26.32 35.73
C ARG A 184 12.05 26.59 34.48
N SER A 185 11.02 25.77 34.24
CA SER A 185 10.10 25.88 33.11
C SER A 185 8.81 26.59 33.51
N PHE A 186 8.34 27.49 32.65
CA PHE A 186 7.12 28.27 32.83
C PHE A 186 6.15 28.03 31.68
N SER A 187 4.85 28.03 31.96
CA SER A 187 3.80 27.80 30.96
C SER A 187 3.44 29.03 30.13
N THR A 188 3.96 30.21 30.49
CA THR A 188 3.80 31.48 29.77
C THR A 188 5.07 32.33 29.86
N GLU A 189 5.25 33.22 28.89
CA GLU A 189 6.38 34.15 28.85
C GLU A 189 6.34 35.15 30.01
N GLU A 190 5.14 35.64 30.37
CA GLU A 190 4.97 36.59 31.48
C GLU A 190 5.42 35.99 32.82
N ALA A 191 5.17 34.70 33.03
CA ALA A 191 5.59 33.99 34.23
C ALA A 191 7.13 33.83 34.29
N LEU A 192 7.78 33.58 33.15
CA LEU A 192 9.24 33.59 33.06
C LEU A 192 9.79 35.00 33.34
N GLN A 193 9.22 36.04 32.73
CA GLN A 193 9.66 37.43 32.93
C GLN A 193 9.52 37.89 34.39
N GLN A 194 8.41 37.52 35.04
CA GLN A 194 8.24 37.78 36.46
C GLN A 194 9.27 37.02 37.31
N HIS A 195 9.51 35.74 36.99
CA HIS A 195 10.54 34.95 37.66
C HIS A 195 11.94 35.57 37.53
N LEU A 196 12.31 36.06 36.35
CA LEU A 196 13.59 36.74 36.10
C LEU A 196 13.72 38.03 36.92
N ARG A 197 12.61 38.76 37.11
CA ARG A 197 12.59 40.02 37.88
C ARG A 197 12.67 39.80 39.39
N ASP A 198 11.92 38.83 39.91
CA ASP A 198 11.69 38.69 41.35
C ASP A 198 12.63 37.69 42.03
N SER A 199 13.32 36.83 41.26
CA SER A 199 14.22 35.85 41.86
C SER A 199 15.56 36.44 42.24
N SER A 200 15.93 36.23 43.50
CA SER A 200 17.21 36.62 44.11
C SER A 200 18.43 35.99 43.41
N ILE A 201 18.22 34.92 42.64
CA ILE A 201 19.25 34.24 41.83
C ILE A 201 19.67 35.12 40.63
N HIS A 202 18.76 35.94 40.11
CA HIS A 202 18.99 36.83 38.95
C HIS A 202 19.25 38.29 39.36
N GLN A 203 18.90 38.67 40.59
CA GLN A 203 19.23 39.97 41.16
C GLN A 203 20.68 39.97 41.68
N GLN A 204 21.65 40.17 40.79
CA GLN A 204 23.00 40.52 41.22
C GLN A 204 22.98 41.89 41.91
N SER A 205 23.14 41.87 43.24
CA SER A 205 23.36 43.02 44.10
C SER A 205 24.55 43.86 43.62
N THR A 206 24.31 45.12 43.28
CA THR A 206 25.33 46.13 43.07
C THR A 206 25.93 46.56 44.42
N GLU A 207 26.77 45.73 45.03
CA GLU A 207 27.62 46.21 46.13
C GLU A 207 28.58 47.27 45.56
N THR A 208 28.46 48.51 46.03
CA THR A 208 29.37 49.56 45.61
C THR A 208 30.75 49.30 46.20
N PRO A 209 31.85 49.73 45.56
CA PRO A 209 33.20 49.59 46.11
C PRO A 209 33.34 50.20 47.53
N LEU A 210 32.48 51.16 47.88
CA LEU A 210 32.42 51.76 49.21
C LEU A 210 31.87 50.81 50.28
N ASP A 211 30.87 49.99 49.92
CA ASP A 211 30.25 49.02 50.83
C ASP A 211 31.21 47.87 51.16
N ALA A 212 31.99 47.42 50.15
CA ALA A 212 33.03 46.42 50.33
C ALA A 212 34.17 46.90 51.26
N VAL A 213 34.60 48.16 51.13
CA VAL A 213 35.62 48.76 52.00
C VAL A 213 35.10 48.91 53.43
N ARG A 214 33.85 49.37 53.61
CA ARG A 214 33.25 49.54 54.93
C ARG A 214 33.14 48.21 55.68
N ARG A 215 32.70 47.15 55.00
CA ARG A 215 32.60 45.80 55.56
C ARG A 215 33.96 45.24 55.99
N THR A 216 34.97 45.41 55.15
CA THR A 216 36.33 44.94 55.43
C THR A 216 36.95 45.68 56.62
N HIS A 217 36.73 47.00 56.73
CA HIS A 217 37.22 47.81 57.85
C HIS A 217 36.57 47.44 59.18
N VAL A 218 35.25 47.22 59.22
CA VAL A 218 34.53 46.78 60.44
C VAL A 218 35.11 45.45 60.95
N ASN A 219 35.30 44.48 60.06
CA ASN A 219 35.89 43.19 60.42
C ASN A 219 37.31 43.31 61.00
N ILE A 220 38.15 44.24 60.50
CA ILE A 220 39.51 44.45 61.01
C ILE A 220 39.47 45.06 62.42
N VAL A 221 38.60 46.05 62.66
CA VAL A 221 38.44 46.66 63.99
C VAL A 221 37.99 45.61 65.00
N ASP A 222 36.98 44.81 64.67
CA ASP A 222 36.48 43.74 65.53
C ASP A 222 37.58 42.70 65.85
N LEU A 223 38.44 42.38 64.87
CA LEU A 223 39.58 41.48 65.07
C LEU A 223 40.65 42.07 66.01
N ILE A 224 40.92 43.38 65.90
CA ILE A 224 41.90 44.08 66.75
C ILE A 224 41.36 44.20 68.18
N GLU A 225 40.09 44.54 68.35
CA GLU A 225 39.45 44.66 69.67
C GLU A 225 39.31 43.30 70.35
N SER A 226 38.97 42.25 69.60
CA SER A 226 38.94 40.87 70.09
C SER A 226 40.32 40.41 70.62
N ARG A 227 41.42 40.80 69.96
CA ARG A 227 42.78 40.48 70.44
C ARG A 227 43.24 41.34 71.62
N ARG A 228 42.70 42.54 71.80
CA ARG A 228 43.09 43.45 72.89
C ARG A 228 42.36 43.21 74.21
N GLY A 229 41.41 42.28 74.26
CA GLY A 229 40.73 41.87 75.50
C GLY A 229 39.90 42.98 76.17
N ASN A 230 39.70 44.11 75.50
CA ASN A 230 39.03 45.27 76.08
C ASN A 230 37.51 45.13 75.88
N LYS A 231 36.80 44.65 76.90
CA LYS A 231 35.34 44.46 76.88
C LYS A 231 34.56 45.72 77.23
N GLU A 232 34.93 46.87 76.67
CA GLU A 232 34.11 48.08 76.76
C GLU A 232 33.93 48.72 75.39
N GLY A 233 32.75 48.50 74.80
CA GLY A 233 32.14 49.32 73.76
C GLY A 233 32.70 49.16 72.34
N VAL A 234 32.13 48.23 71.55
CA VAL A 234 32.22 48.25 70.08
C VAL A 234 31.74 49.62 69.59
N GLN A 235 32.64 50.45 69.06
CA GLN A 235 32.26 51.75 68.49
C GLN A 235 31.50 51.53 67.18
N THR A 236 30.17 51.60 67.26
CA THR A 236 29.30 51.56 66.09
C THR A 236 29.24 52.95 65.43
N PHE A 237 29.87 53.10 64.27
CA PHE A 237 29.85 54.34 63.50
C PHE A 237 28.49 54.54 62.83
N ARG A 238 27.63 55.34 63.46
CA ARG A 238 26.26 55.61 63.01
C ARG A 238 26.16 56.56 61.81
N ASN A 239 27.24 57.21 61.37
CA ASN A 239 27.20 58.03 60.15
C ASN A 239 28.52 58.05 59.36
N VAL A 240 28.43 58.38 58.07
CA VAL A 240 29.58 58.43 57.14
C VAL A 240 30.61 59.49 57.55
N ASN A 241 30.19 60.58 58.20
CA ASN A 241 31.07 61.68 58.59
C ASN A 241 32.02 61.33 59.73
N THR A 242 31.57 60.52 60.70
CA THR A 242 32.41 60.00 61.80
C THR A 242 33.42 58.98 61.30
N LEU A 243 33.02 58.11 60.36
CA LEU A 243 33.94 57.21 59.67
C LEU A 243 35.00 57.98 58.87
N ARG A 244 34.62 59.09 58.21
CA ARG A 244 35.52 59.96 57.43
C ARG A 244 36.54 60.70 58.31
N ALA A 245 36.12 61.14 59.50
CA ALA A 245 37.01 61.74 60.49
C ALA A 245 38.02 60.71 61.04
N TYR A 246 37.58 59.49 61.32
CA TYR A 246 38.43 58.38 61.76
C TYR A 246 39.43 57.92 60.68
N THR A 247 39.01 57.86 59.41
CA THR A 247 39.91 57.59 58.28
C THR A 247 40.93 58.70 58.05
N LYS A 248 40.60 59.95 58.41
CA LYS A 248 41.55 61.08 58.39
C LYS A 248 42.65 60.94 59.44
N GLU A 249 42.31 60.43 60.62
CA GLU A 249 43.28 60.14 61.70
C GLU A 249 44.13 58.90 61.40
N THR A 250 43.57 57.84 60.81
CA THR A 250 44.35 56.64 60.43
C THR A 250 45.24 56.87 59.21
N ASN A 251 44.95 57.85 58.35
CA ASN A 251 45.87 58.35 57.32
C ASN A 251 47.17 58.98 57.90
N LYS A 252 47.19 59.36 59.19
CA LYS A 252 48.43 59.74 59.88
C LYS A 252 49.26 58.52 60.28
N ILE A 253 48.62 57.36 60.46
CA ILE A 253 49.26 56.09 60.84
C ILE A 253 49.83 55.39 59.59
N PHE A 254 49.17 55.54 58.44
CA PHE A 254 49.61 54.97 57.17
C PHE A 254 49.58 56.04 56.06
N PRO A 255 50.65 56.84 55.90
CA PRO A 255 50.67 57.89 54.89
C PRO A 255 50.57 57.30 53.47
N ASN A 256 49.58 57.80 52.73
CA ASN A 256 49.23 57.51 51.35
C ASN A 256 50.42 57.12 50.42
N LYS A 257 50.43 55.85 49.99
CA LYS A 257 50.90 55.45 48.66
C LYS A 257 49.81 54.63 47.98
N PHE A 258 48.72 55.29 47.59
CA PHE A 258 47.66 54.68 46.78
C PHE A 258 47.43 55.52 45.53
N HIS A 259 48.40 55.49 44.62
CA HIS A 259 48.16 55.77 43.22
C HIS A 259 48.28 54.47 42.45
N GLY A 260 47.19 54.08 41.79
CA GLY A 260 47.19 53.03 40.78
C GLY A 260 47.21 51.60 41.34
N GLU A 261 46.06 50.94 41.21
CA GLU A 261 45.89 49.49 41.13
C GLU A 261 45.79 48.62 42.41
N ASN A 262 44.68 47.87 42.41
CA ASN A 262 44.41 46.58 43.07
C ASN A 262 44.19 46.60 44.61
N CYS A 263 42.92 46.54 45.04
CA CYS A 263 42.50 46.34 46.44
C CYS A 263 43.14 45.10 47.10
N ASN A 264 43.52 44.09 46.30
CA ASN A 264 44.30 42.93 46.76
C ASN A 264 45.72 43.30 47.26
N GLY A 265 46.31 44.39 46.75
CA GLY A 265 47.59 44.91 47.21
C GLY A 265 47.52 45.52 48.61
N VAL A 266 46.41 46.21 48.92
CA VAL A 266 46.13 46.80 50.25
C VAL A 266 45.97 45.67 51.28
N LEU A 267 45.19 44.64 50.95
CA LEU A 267 44.99 43.47 51.80
C LEU A 267 46.30 42.72 52.08
N ARG A 268 47.14 42.52 51.04
CA ARG A 268 48.46 41.88 51.19
C ARG A 268 49.44 42.72 52.01
N HIS A 269 49.40 44.04 51.91
CA HIS A 269 50.27 44.92 52.70
C HIS A 269 49.86 44.94 54.19
N LEU A 270 48.56 44.97 54.47
CA LEU A 270 48.02 44.88 55.84
C LEU A 270 48.32 43.51 56.47
N LEU A 271 48.12 42.41 55.75
CA LEU A 271 48.44 41.06 56.23
C LEU A 271 49.95 40.87 56.50
N ARG A 272 50.84 41.44 55.67
CA ARG A 272 52.29 41.39 55.90
C ARG A 272 52.74 42.19 57.14
N ASN A 273 52.12 43.34 57.41
CA ASN A 273 52.47 44.14 58.59
C ASN A 273 51.91 43.54 59.90
N ILE A 274 50.74 42.90 59.86
CA ILE A 274 50.22 42.12 60.99
C ILE A 274 51.14 40.93 61.30
N HIS A 275 51.69 40.28 60.27
CA HIS A 275 52.62 39.16 60.45
C HIS A 275 54.02 39.58 60.94
N ARG A 276 54.48 40.80 60.61
CA ARG A 276 55.74 41.36 61.14
C ARG A 276 55.65 41.87 62.58
N ALA A 277 54.46 42.26 63.04
CA ALA A 277 54.23 42.64 64.44
C ALA A 277 54.00 41.43 65.37
N SER A 278 54.15 40.20 64.85
CA SER A 278 53.95 38.94 65.58
C SER A 278 55.25 38.14 65.79
N LEU A 279 56.43 38.76 65.61
CA LEU A 279 57.74 38.25 66.04
C LEU A 279 58.37 39.22 67.04
#